data_AF-A0A401SJR9-F1
#
_entry.id   AF-A0A401SJR9-F1
#
_cell.length_a   1.000
_cell.length_b   1.000
_cell.length_c   1.000
_cell.angle_alpha   90.00
_cell.angle_beta   90.00
_cell.angle_gamma   90.00
#
_symmetry.space_group_name_H-M   'P 1'
#
loop_
_entity.id
_entity.type
_entity.pdbx_description
1 polymer ?
#
loop_
_entity_poly.entity_id
_entity_poly.type
_entity_poly.pdbx_seq_one_letter_code
_entity_poly.pdbx_strand_id
1 'polypeptide(L)'
;MDEENLRKRENNTGMKNGNRAPDKLELEDMTENEPKHVALKQQVGLISGISLIVGTMIGSGIFISPKAVLSNTGAVGPCLIVWSACGVLATLGALCYADLGTMITKSGGEYSYLLEAFGPIPAFLYSWMCIVVTKPSSFAIICLSFAEYAATPFYPGCEPPQIVIKCLAAVAIILITFLNSISVKLASYVQNFLTAAKLLIVTIIIVAGIVLIAQGGMLLMFGNECQ
;
A
#
# COMPACT_ATOMS: atom_id res chain seq x y z
N MET A 1 -83.40 -56.03 1.72
CA MET A 1 -83.52 -56.50 0.32
C MET A 1 -84.08 -55.33 -0.45
N ASP A 2 -83.29 -54.42 -1.02
CA ASP A 2 -81.96 -54.59 -1.61
C ASP A 2 -81.10 -53.34 -1.35
N GLU A 3 -80.17 -53.39 -0.38
CA GLU A 3 -78.72 -53.42 -0.66
C GLU A 3 -78.34 -54.02 -2.02
N GLU A 4 -77.61 -53.27 -2.86
CA GLU A 4 -76.26 -53.69 -3.35
C GLU A 4 -75.81 -52.94 -4.63
N ASN A 5 -76.70 -52.35 -5.44
CA ASN A 5 -76.29 -51.93 -6.80
C ASN A 5 -76.17 -50.43 -7.12
N LEU A 6 -76.57 -49.51 -6.23
CA LEU A 6 -76.24 -48.07 -6.39
C LEU A 6 -74.85 -47.70 -5.83
N ARG A 7 -74.10 -48.68 -5.31
CA ARG A 7 -72.75 -48.54 -4.76
C ARG A 7 -71.61 -48.49 -5.78
N LYS A 8 -71.85 -48.36 -7.10
CA LYS A 8 -70.78 -48.57 -8.10
C LYS A 8 -70.58 -47.53 -9.21
N ARG A 9 -71.25 -46.36 -9.22
CA ARG A 9 -70.95 -45.34 -10.26
C ARG A 9 -70.56 -43.93 -9.79
N GLU A 10 -70.61 -43.64 -8.49
CA GLU A 10 -70.28 -42.29 -7.97
C GLU A 10 -69.20 -42.31 -6.87
N ASN A 11 -68.23 -43.24 -6.93
CA ASN A 11 -67.08 -43.28 -6.02
C ASN A 11 -65.76 -43.59 -6.76
N ASN A 12 -65.20 -42.56 -7.39
CA ASN A 12 -63.76 -42.31 -7.63
C ASN A 12 -63.74 -41.16 -8.65
N THR A 13 -63.37 -39.91 -8.33
CA THR A 13 -62.32 -39.47 -7.41
C THR A 13 -62.51 -37.96 -7.19
N GLY A 14 -62.33 -37.46 -5.95
CA GLY A 14 -61.95 -36.05 -5.75
C GLY A 14 -62.91 -35.12 -5.01
N MET A 15 -63.45 -35.57 -3.88
CA MET A 15 -63.88 -34.72 -2.74
C MET A 15 -62.65 -33.90 -2.25
N LYS A 16 -62.65 -32.59 -1.95
CA LYS A 16 -63.25 -31.87 -0.81
C LYS A 16 -62.90 -30.37 -0.99
N ASN A 17 -63.82 -29.39 -0.90
CA ASN A 17 -64.61 -28.89 0.24
C ASN A 17 -63.93 -27.72 0.99
N GLY A 18 -64.66 -26.61 1.19
CA GLY A 18 -64.55 -25.80 2.42
C GLY A 18 -64.16 -24.32 2.33
N ASN A 19 -65.13 -23.46 2.02
CA ASN A 19 -65.49 -22.19 2.69
C ASN A 19 -64.43 -21.19 3.26
N ARG A 20 -64.42 -19.99 2.65
CA ARG A 20 -64.78 -18.66 3.21
C ARG A 20 -63.92 -18.01 4.33
N ALA A 21 -63.17 -16.97 3.97
CA ALA A 21 -63.09 -15.63 4.60
C ALA A 21 -62.18 -14.70 3.76
N PRO A 22 -62.45 -13.37 3.64
CA PRO A 22 -61.60 -12.45 2.90
C PRO A 22 -60.58 -11.82 3.85
N ASP A 23 -59.29 -12.07 3.64
CA ASP A 23 -58.26 -11.25 4.26
C ASP A 23 -56.93 -11.40 3.54
N LYS A 24 -56.49 -10.29 2.93
CA LYS A 24 -55.08 -9.90 2.83
C LYS A 24 -55.02 -8.48 2.29
N LEU A 25 -54.94 -7.55 3.24
CA LEU A 25 -54.16 -6.33 3.09
C LEU A 25 -52.91 -6.63 2.24
N GLU A 26 -52.78 -5.95 1.11
CA GLU A 26 -51.50 -5.76 0.44
C GLU A 26 -50.63 -4.89 1.37
N LEU A 27 -49.97 -5.53 2.34
CA LEU A 27 -48.71 -5.02 2.86
C LEU A 27 -47.69 -5.25 1.74
N GLU A 28 -47.46 -4.22 0.93
CA GLU A 28 -46.20 -4.07 0.21
C GLU A 28 -45.08 -4.13 1.24
N ASP A 29 -44.38 -5.25 1.22
CA ASP A 29 -43.15 -5.48 1.95
C ASP A 29 -42.09 -4.49 1.43
N MET A 30 -42.02 -3.30 2.03
CA MET A 30 -40.81 -2.50 2.02
C MET A 30 -39.80 -3.17 2.96
N THR A 31 -39.32 -4.36 2.58
CA THR A 31 -38.12 -4.96 3.16
C THR A 31 -36.97 -4.00 2.90
N GLU A 32 -36.70 -3.19 3.92
CA GLU A 32 -35.39 -2.82 4.43
C GLU A 32 -34.29 -2.81 3.36
N ASN A 33 -33.87 -1.60 2.96
CA ASN A 33 -32.55 -1.39 2.37
C ASN A 33 -31.50 -1.77 3.44
N GLU A 34 -31.26 -3.07 3.60
CA GLU A 34 -30.08 -3.61 4.23
C GLU A 34 -28.87 -2.94 3.55
N PRO A 35 -28.03 -2.19 4.29
CA PRO A 35 -26.87 -1.57 3.71
C PRO A 35 -25.97 -2.70 3.19
N LYS A 36 -25.93 -2.88 1.87
CA LYS A 36 -25.02 -3.84 1.21
C LYS A 36 -23.63 -3.58 1.74
N HIS A 37 -23.17 -4.44 2.65
CA HIS A 37 -21.85 -4.35 3.24
C HIS A 37 -20.85 -4.39 2.08
N VAL A 38 -20.17 -3.26 1.84
CA VAL A 38 -19.17 -3.15 0.78
C VAL A 38 -17.96 -3.98 1.22
N ALA A 39 -18.01 -5.28 0.95
CA ALA A 39 -16.94 -6.20 1.25
C ALA A 39 -15.90 -6.12 0.12
N LEU A 40 -14.67 -5.74 0.48
CA LEU A 40 -13.54 -5.80 -0.44
C LEU A 40 -13.32 -7.25 -0.87
N LYS A 41 -13.40 -7.52 -2.17
CA LYS A 41 -13.15 -8.84 -2.74
C LYS A 41 -11.66 -9.16 -2.57
N GLN A 42 -11.31 -10.17 -1.77
CA GLN A 42 -9.91 -10.63 -1.65
C GLN A 42 -9.46 -11.19 -3.01
N GLN A 43 -8.64 -10.41 -3.73
CA GLN A 43 -8.10 -10.77 -5.04
C GLN A 43 -6.57 -10.93 -5.05
N VAL A 44 -5.92 -10.84 -3.89
CA VAL A 44 -4.46 -10.88 -3.79
C VAL A 44 -4.03 -12.25 -3.25
N GLY A 45 -3.42 -13.08 -4.11
CA GLY A 45 -2.79 -14.34 -3.69
C GLY A 45 -1.41 -14.13 -3.06
N LEU A 46 -0.84 -15.16 -2.43
CA LEU A 46 0.44 -15.08 -1.69
C LEU A 46 1.59 -14.47 -2.50
N ILE A 47 1.83 -14.97 -3.71
CA ILE A 47 2.94 -14.51 -4.57
C ILE A 47 2.72 -13.05 -5.00
N SER A 48 1.47 -12.70 -5.33
CA SER A 48 1.08 -11.33 -5.69
C SER A 48 1.25 -10.38 -4.50
N GLY A 49 0.90 -10.83 -3.29
CA GLY A 49 1.08 -10.09 -2.04
C GLY A 49 2.55 -9.84 -1.71
N ILE A 50 3.40 -10.87 -1.79
CA ILE A 50 4.85 -10.75 -1.57
C ILE A 50 5.44 -9.76 -2.58
N SER A 51 5.10 -9.91 -3.87
CA SER A 51 5.57 -9.00 -4.92
C SER A 51 5.13 -7.55 -4.67
N LEU A 52 3.90 -7.33 -4.22
CA LEU A 52 3.38 -6.01 -3.88
C LEU A 52 4.13 -5.40 -2.68
N ILE A 53 4.37 -6.19 -1.62
CA ILE A 53 5.12 -5.71 -0.44
C ILE A 53 6.55 -5.34 -0.84
N VAL A 54 7.25 -6.20 -1.59
CA VAL A 54 8.61 -5.90 -2.06
C VAL A 54 8.63 -4.66 -2.94
N GLY A 55 7.67 -4.53 -3.87
CA GLY A 55 7.58 -3.39 -4.78
C GLY A 55 7.22 -2.06 -4.10
N THR A 56 6.50 -2.10 -2.97
CA THR A 56 6.16 -0.89 -2.21
C THR A 56 7.25 -0.49 -1.20
N MET A 57 8.01 -1.46 -0.66
CA MET A 57 9.13 -1.20 0.26
C MET A 57 10.37 -0.66 -0.45
N ILE A 58 10.68 -1.15 -1.66
CA ILE A 58 11.82 -0.67 -2.44
C ILE A 58 11.45 0.67 -3.11
N GLY A 59 11.76 1.77 -2.42
CA GLY A 59 11.50 3.14 -2.88
C GLY A 59 12.72 3.86 -3.48
N SER A 60 12.55 5.15 -3.80
CA SER A 60 13.66 6.03 -4.23
C SER A 60 14.68 6.34 -3.14
N GLY A 61 14.38 6.02 -1.88
CA GLY A 61 15.28 6.25 -0.75
C GLY A 61 16.63 5.56 -0.90
N ILE A 62 16.72 4.44 -1.64
CA ILE A 62 17.99 3.73 -1.86
C ILE A 62 19.04 4.57 -2.60
N PHE A 63 18.64 5.58 -3.36
CA PHE A 63 19.57 6.46 -4.08
C PHE A 63 20.03 7.66 -3.24
N ILE A 64 19.37 7.93 -2.11
CA ILE A 64 19.55 9.12 -1.28
C ILE A 64 20.20 8.73 0.05
N SER A 65 19.60 7.74 0.72
CA SER A 65 19.96 7.32 2.06
C SER A 65 21.41 6.86 2.21
N PRO A 66 22.05 6.13 1.26
CA PRO A 66 23.44 5.70 1.44
C PRO A 66 24.41 6.88 1.59
N LYS A 67 24.23 7.97 0.82
CA LYS A 67 25.07 9.18 0.94
C LYS A 67 24.90 9.82 2.32
N ALA A 68 23.66 9.95 2.78
CA ALA A 68 23.36 10.52 4.09
C ALA A 68 23.92 9.67 5.23
N VAL A 69 23.71 8.35 5.21
CA VAL A 69 24.21 7.44 6.26
C VAL A 69 25.74 7.43 6.28
N LEU A 70 26.39 7.30 5.12
CA LEU A 70 27.85 7.28 5.02
C LEU A 70 28.48 8.58 5.53
N SER A 71 27.89 9.74 5.21
CA SER A 71 28.34 11.03 5.71
C SER A 71 28.23 11.18 7.22
N ASN A 72 27.27 10.50 7.86
CA ASN A 72 27.11 10.53 9.32
C ASN A 72 27.98 9.47 10.02
N THR A 73 28.25 8.33 9.37
CA THR A 73 29.07 7.27 9.96
C THR A 73 30.57 7.44 9.71
N GLY A 74 30.97 8.24 8.71
CA GLY A 74 32.35 8.55 8.37
C GLY A 74 33.16 7.41 7.75
N ALA A 75 32.68 6.16 7.85
CA ALA A 75 33.31 4.97 7.28
C ALA A 75 32.28 3.97 6.75
N VAL A 76 32.72 3.13 5.79
CA VAL A 76 31.87 2.13 5.11
C VAL A 76 31.46 0.99 6.04
N GLY A 77 32.36 0.52 6.92
CA GLY A 77 32.08 -0.57 7.86
C GLY A 77 30.89 -0.27 8.78
N PRO A 78 30.92 0.84 9.55
CA PRO A 78 29.79 1.26 10.38
C PRO A 78 28.51 1.55 9.57
N CYS A 79 28.62 2.06 8.34
CA CYS A 79 27.47 2.25 7.45
C CYS A 79 26.73 0.92 7.20
N LEU A 80 27.45 -0.16 6.89
CA LEU A 80 26.85 -1.48 6.67
C LEU A 80 26.22 -2.08 7.94
N ILE A 81 26.79 -1.80 9.11
CA ILE A 81 26.22 -2.21 10.41
C ILE A 81 24.89 -1.49 10.64
N VAL A 82 24.83 -0.18 10.41
CA VAL A 82 23.60 0.62 10.55
C VAL A 82 22.51 0.09 9.61
N TRP A 83 22.84 -0.17 8.34
CA TRP A 83 21.89 -0.75 7.38
C TRP A 83 21.36 -2.12 7.84
N SER A 84 22.25 -2.99 8.33
CA SER A 84 21.87 -4.31 8.84
C SER A 84 20.97 -4.20 10.07
N ALA A 85 21.31 -3.31 11.01
CA ALA A 85 20.51 -3.06 12.20
C ALA A 85 19.11 -2.52 11.86
N CYS A 86 19.01 -1.57 10.93
CA CYS A 86 17.73 -1.08 10.41
C CYS A 86 16.89 -2.21 9.79
N GLY A 87 17.51 -3.12 9.04
CA GLY A 87 16.82 -4.28 8.46
C GLY A 87 16.23 -5.23 9.52
N VAL A 88 17.00 -5.51 10.59
CA VAL A 88 16.51 -6.33 11.71
C VAL A 88 15.35 -5.64 12.43
N LEU A 89 15.50 -4.35 12.76
CA LEU A 89 14.44 -3.59 13.41
C LEU A 89 13.16 -3.51 12.57
N ALA A 90 13.28 -3.30 11.25
CA ALA A 90 12.16 -3.29 10.33
C ALA A 90 11.45 -4.66 10.28
N THR A 91 12.21 -5.75 10.32
CA THR A 91 11.65 -7.12 10.33
C THR A 91 10.88 -7.40 11.61
N LEU A 92 11.42 -7.01 12.77
CA LEU A 92 10.73 -7.14 14.05
C LEU A 92 9.43 -6.30 14.07
N GLY A 93 9.48 -5.05 13.58
CA GLY A 93 8.30 -4.22 13.44
C GLY A 93 7.25 -4.82 12.51
N ALA A 94 7.66 -5.35 11.36
CA ALA A 94 6.77 -6.01 10.41
C ALA A 94 6.08 -7.24 11.02
N LEU A 95 6.78 -8.01 11.86
CA LEU A 95 6.20 -9.16 12.56
C LEU A 95 5.14 -8.72 13.57
N CYS A 96 5.40 -7.67 14.35
CA CYS A 96 4.38 -7.10 15.24
C CYS A 96 3.14 -6.61 14.48
N TYR A 97 3.33 -5.98 13.32
CA TYR A 97 2.24 -5.56 12.45
C TYR A 97 1.50 -6.75 11.81
N ALA A 98 2.18 -7.86 11.55
CA ALA A 98 1.57 -9.08 11.05
C ALA A 98 0.66 -9.73 12.11
N ASP A 99 1.12 -9.81 13.37
CA ASP A 99 0.31 -10.29 14.49
C ASP A 99 -0.94 -9.40 14.67
N LEU A 100 -0.75 -8.08 14.65
CA LEU A 100 -1.86 -7.14 14.80
C LEU A 100 -2.86 -7.21 13.63
N GLY A 101 -2.35 -7.38 12.40
CA GLY A 101 -3.16 -7.53 11.19
C GLY A 101 -3.90 -8.86 11.08
N THR A 102 -3.45 -9.91 11.78
CA THR A 102 -4.18 -11.19 11.88
C THR A 102 -5.21 -11.17 13.02
N MET A 103 -4.97 -10.40 14.09
CA MET A 103 -5.92 -10.23 15.19
C MET A 103 -7.09 -9.29 14.83
N ILE A 104 -6.81 -8.16 14.17
CA ILE A 104 -7.82 -7.12 13.88
C ILE A 104 -8.06 -7.05 12.37
N THR A 105 -9.03 -7.83 11.89
CA THR A 105 -9.40 -7.91 10.46
C THR A 105 -10.42 -6.84 10.04
N LYS A 106 -10.32 -5.64 10.60
CA LYS A 106 -11.15 -4.48 10.22
C LYS A 106 -10.43 -3.65 9.14
N SER A 107 -11.20 -3.11 8.20
CA SER A 107 -10.66 -2.13 7.22
C SER A 107 -10.24 -0.85 7.95
N GLY A 108 -9.12 -0.24 7.54
CA GLY A 108 -8.62 1.03 8.09
C GLY A 108 -7.17 1.02 8.60
N GLY A 109 -6.50 -0.13 8.62
CA GLY A 109 -5.07 -0.24 8.94
C GLY A 109 -4.73 0.28 10.34
N GLU A 110 -3.71 1.13 10.43
CA GLU A 110 -3.20 1.69 11.69
C GLU A 110 -4.29 2.36 12.53
N TYR A 111 -5.21 3.10 11.91
CA TYR A 111 -6.33 3.74 12.62
C TYR A 111 -7.21 2.72 13.34
N SER A 112 -7.57 1.63 12.65
CA SER A 112 -8.44 0.58 13.21
C SER A 112 -7.77 -0.16 14.36
N TYR A 113 -6.44 -0.30 14.32
CA TYR A 113 -5.68 -0.89 15.43
C TYR A 113 -5.70 0.00 16.66
N LEU A 114 -5.45 1.31 16.50
CA LEU A 114 -5.52 2.25 17.63
C LEU A 114 -6.94 2.40 18.18
N LEU A 115 -7.95 2.35 17.32
CA LEU A 115 -9.35 2.45 17.72
C LEU A 115 -9.75 1.28 18.63
N GLU A 116 -9.33 0.06 18.30
CA GLU A 116 -9.61 -1.14 19.10
C GLU A 116 -8.82 -1.15 20.42
N ALA A 117 -7.56 -0.72 20.40
CA ALA A 117 -6.67 -0.80 21.57
C ALA A 117 -6.85 0.36 22.57
N PHE A 118 -7.06 1.59 22.08
CA PHE A 118 -7.01 2.81 22.90
C PHE A 118 -8.28 3.67 22.79
N GLY A 119 -9.25 3.27 21.97
CA GLY A 119 -10.50 4.00 21.78
C GLY A 119 -10.40 5.19 20.81
N PRO A 120 -11.46 6.03 20.73
CA PRO A 120 -11.64 6.98 19.64
C PRO A 120 -10.70 8.20 19.70
N ILE A 121 -10.38 8.72 20.89
CA ILE A 121 -9.57 9.95 21.01
C ILE A 121 -8.13 9.72 20.52
N PRO A 122 -7.40 8.69 20.98
CA PRO A 122 -6.03 8.45 20.51
C PRO A 122 -5.97 8.07 19.02
N ALA A 123 -6.95 7.31 18.54
CA ALA A 123 -7.06 6.95 17.13
C ALA A 123 -7.28 8.19 16.22
N PHE A 124 -8.11 9.14 16.68
CA PHE A 124 -8.30 10.41 15.98
C PHE A 124 -7.03 11.26 15.96
N LEU A 125 -6.35 11.41 17.10
CA LEU A 125 -5.10 12.19 17.20
C LEU A 125 -4.00 11.63 16.29
N TYR A 126 -3.89 10.30 16.22
CA TYR A 126 -2.97 9.64 15.30
C TYR A 126 -3.29 9.97 13.85
N SER A 127 -4.55 9.79 13.43
CA SER A 127 -4.97 10.08 12.06
C SER A 127 -4.78 11.55 11.69
N TRP A 128 -5.07 12.46 12.63
CA TRP A 128 -4.83 13.89 12.48
C TRP A 128 -3.35 14.19 12.23
N MET A 129 -2.47 13.66 13.07
CA MET A 129 -1.02 13.83 12.94
C MET A 129 -0.51 13.24 11.62
N CYS A 130 -1.00 12.07 11.23
CA CYS A 130 -0.65 11.45 9.96
C CYS A 130 -1.03 12.31 8.76
N ILE A 131 -2.26 12.84 8.72
CA ILE A 131 -2.78 13.61 7.59
C ILE A 131 -2.13 15.00 7.52
N VAL A 132 -1.95 15.66 8.66
CA VAL A 132 -1.45 17.05 8.70
C VAL A 132 0.07 17.12 8.63
N VAL A 133 0.77 16.18 9.27
CA VAL A 133 2.24 16.26 9.44
C VAL A 133 2.94 15.19 8.62
N THR A 134 2.66 13.91 8.88
CA THR A 134 3.48 12.81 8.35
C THR A 134 3.39 12.68 6.83
N LYS A 135 2.17 12.63 6.27
CA LYS A 135 1.99 12.43 4.82
C LYS A 135 2.51 13.62 3.99
N PRO A 136 2.19 14.89 4.33
CA PRO A 136 2.72 16.04 3.59
C PRO A 136 4.24 16.17 3.71
N SER A 137 4.80 15.93 4.89
CA SER A 137 6.26 16.01 5.11
C SER A 137 7.01 14.99 4.26
N SER A 138 6.55 13.73 4.26
CA SER A 138 7.15 12.68 3.42
C SER A 138 7.09 13.04 1.93
N PHE A 139 5.96 13.58 1.47
CA PHE A 139 5.81 13.99 0.08
C PHE A 139 6.72 15.17 -0.29
N ALA A 140 6.86 16.15 0.61
CA ALA A 140 7.74 17.29 0.44
C ALA A 140 9.22 16.88 0.37
N ILE A 141 9.67 15.97 1.24
CA ILE A 141 11.05 15.44 1.23
C ILE A 141 11.35 14.78 -0.11
N ILE A 142 10.44 13.93 -0.61
CA ILE A 142 10.62 13.25 -1.90
C ILE A 142 10.73 14.26 -3.05
N CYS A 143 9.88 15.30 -3.07
CA CYS A 143 9.91 16.31 -4.12
C CYS A 143 11.16 17.21 -4.04
N LEU A 144 11.62 17.54 -2.84
CA LEU A 144 12.88 18.27 -2.62
C LEU A 144 14.08 17.46 -3.12
N SER A 145 14.14 16.17 -2.78
CA SER A 145 15.19 15.30 -3.30
C SER A 145 15.14 15.22 -4.82
N PHE A 146 13.95 15.00 -5.42
CA PHE A 146 13.82 15.01 -6.88
C PHE A 146 14.34 16.31 -7.50
N ALA A 147 14.00 17.46 -6.92
CA ALA A 147 14.46 18.75 -7.40
C ALA A 147 15.99 18.92 -7.31
N GLU A 148 16.61 18.44 -6.23
CA GLU A 148 18.06 18.46 -6.06
C GLU A 148 18.77 17.62 -7.14
N TYR A 149 18.32 16.38 -7.36
CA TYR A 149 18.88 15.52 -8.41
C TYR A 149 18.60 16.05 -9.83
N ALA A 150 17.45 16.68 -10.06
CA ALA A 150 17.12 17.28 -11.35
C ALA A 150 17.93 18.56 -11.63
N ALA A 151 18.26 19.34 -10.58
CA ALA A 151 19.03 20.58 -10.72
C ALA A 151 20.54 20.32 -10.83
N THR A 152 21.07 19.28 -10.18
CA THR A 152 22.51 18.99 -10.10
C THR A 152 23.24 19.01 -11.47
N PRO A 153 22.71 18.44 -12.56
CA PRO A 153 23.37 18.46 -13.88
C PRO A 153 23.55 19.87 -14.47
N PHE A 154 22.72 20.84 -14.08
CA PHE A 154 22.77 22.22 -14.57
C PHE A 154 23.75 23.11 -13.78
N TYR A 155 24.26 22.62 -12.65
CA TYR A 155 25.22 23.30 -11.79
C TYR A 155 26.46 22.41 -11.56
N PRO A 156 27.23 22.06 -12.61
CA PRO A 156 28.41 21.21 -12.46
C PRO A 156 29.45 21.89 -11.56
N GLY A 157 29.75 21.27 -10.40
CA GLY A 157 30.76 21.76 -9.46
C GLY A 157 30.29 22.87 -8.51
N CYS A 158 29.01 23.24 -8.52
CA CYS A 158 28.43 24.20 -7.56
C CYS A 158 27.14 23.63 -6.96
N GLU A 159 26.84 23.98 -5.71
CA GLU A 159 25.55 23.61 -5.13
C GLU A 159 24.42 24.45 -5.77
N PRO A 160 23.34 23.81 -6.25
CA PRO A 160 22.21 24.55 -6.80
C PRO A 160 21.58 25.45 -5.74
N PRO A 161 21.26 26.72 -6.07
CA PRO A 161 20.73 27.66 -5.10
C PRO A 161 19.39 27.17 -4.54
N GLN A 162 19.21 27.30 -3.22
CA GLN A 162 18.05 26.77 -2.48
C GLN A 162 16.70 27.25 -3.02
N ILE A 163 16.64 28.47 -3.57
CA ILE A 163 15.43 28.99 -4.20
C ILE A 163 15.01 28.17 -5.42
N VAL A 164 15.97 27.73 -6.25
CA VAL A 164 15.70 26.94 -7.45
C VAL A 164 15.20 25.55 -7.06
N ILE A 165 15.83 24.90 -6.08
CA ILE A 165 15.40 23.59 -5.58
C ILE A 165 13.96 23.68 -5.04
N LYS A 166 13.66 24.69 -4.21
CA LYS A 166 12.32 24.88 -3.63
C LYS A 166 11.27 25.19 -4.70
N CYS A 167 11.57 26.04 -5.67
CA CYS A 167 10.67 26.34 -6.78
C CYS A 167 10.39 25.09 -7.62
N LEU A 168 11.43 24.32 -7.96
CA LEU A 168 11.29 23.10 -8.76
C LEU A 168 10.52 22.01 -8.00
N ALA A 169 10.76 21.87 -6.69
CA ALA A 169 9.99 20.97 -5.83
C ALA A 169 8.51 21.38 -5.75
N ALA A 170 8.21 22.68 -5.62
CA ALA A 170 6.84 23.18 -5.63
C ALA A 170 6.12 22.90 -6.96
N VAL A 171 6.80 23.10 -8.09
CA VAL A 171 6.27 22.75 -9.42
C VAL A 171 6.01 21.25 -9.52
N ALA A 172 6.93 20.40 -9.03
CA ALA A 172 6.76 18.95 -9.02
C ALA A 172 5.54 18.53 -8.18
N ILE A 173 5.36 19.11 -6.99
CA ILE A 173 4.19 18.88 -6.12
C ILE A 173 2.90 19.22 -6.88
N ILE A 174 2.81 20.43 -7.44
CA ILE A 174 1.61 20.89 -8.15
C ILE A 174 1.30 19.97 -9.34
N LEU A 175 2.32 19.61 -10.12
CA LEU A 175 2.17 18.73 -11.28
C LEU A 175 1.67 17.34 -10.87
N ILE A 176 2.29 16.73 -9.84
CA ILE A 176 1.89 15.41 -9.36
C ILE A 176 0.46 15.46 -8.80
N THR A 177 0.12 16.47 -8.02
CA THR A 177 -1.25 16.64 -7.50
C THR A 177 -2.25 16.79 -8.64
N PHE A 178 -1.95 17.62 -9.64
CA PHE A 178 -2.80 17.82 -10.81
C PHE A 178 -3.01 16.52 -11.61
N LEU A 179 -1.95 15.75 -11.86
CA LEU A 179 -2.05 14.45 -12.54
C LEU A 179 -2.91 13.46 -11.75
N ASN A 180 -2.75 13.42 -10.42
CA ASN A 180 -3.57 12.58 -9.55
C ASN A 180 -5.04 13.01 -9.55
N SER A 181 -5.33 14.32 -9.62
CA SER A 181 -6.69 14.85 -9.67
C SER A 181 -7.40 14.57 -11.00
N ILE A 182 -6.68 14.52 -12.14
CA ILE A 182 -7.27 14.22 -13.45
C ILE A 182 -7.50 12.73 -13.64
N SER A 183 -6.49 11.89 -13.36
CA SER A 183 -6.60 10.46 -13.62
C SER A 183 -5.68 9.66 -12.71
N VAL A 184 -6.28 9.02 -11.72
CA VAL A 184 -5.61 8.05 -10.84
C VAL A 184 -5.06 6.87 -11.64
N LYS A 185 -5.69 6.51 -12.77
CA LYS A 185 -5.19 5.45 -13.66
C LYS A 185 -3.86 5.84 -14.28
N LEU A 186 -3.74 7.06 -14.81
CA LEU A 186 -2.49 7.55 -15.38
C LEU A 186 -1.39 7.63 -14.32
N ALA A 187 -1.71 8.17 -13.13
CA ALA A 187 -0.78 8.22 -12.01
C ALA A 187 -0.28 6.81 -11.61
N SER A 188 -1.17 5.82 -11.58
CA SER A 188 -0.81 4.43 -11.31
C SER A 188 0.10 3.83 -12.38
N TYR A 189 -0.15 4.08 -13.66
CA TYR A 189 0.75 3.63 -14.74
C TYR A 189 2.15 4.24 -14.63
N VAL A 190 2.24 5.55 -14.40
CA VAL A 190 3.53 6.25 -14.23
C VAL A 190 4.28 5.71 -13.01
N GLN A 191 3.58 5.51 -11.89
CA GLN A 191 4.16 4.94 -10.67
C GLN A 191 4.72 3.52 -10.93
N ASN A 192 3.94 2.65 -11.59
CA ASN A 192 4.37 1.29 -11.89
C ASN A 192 5.61 1.27 -12.79
N PHE A 193 5.65 2.14 -13.80
CA PHE A 193 6.81 2.29 -14.68
C PHE A 193 8.05 2.75 -13.90
N LEU A 194 7.92 3.77 -13.04
CA LEU A 194 9.01 4.26 -12.20
C LEU A 194 9.52 3.19 -11.23
N THR A 195 8.63 2.39 -10.64
CA THR A 195 9.02 1.27 -9.78
C THR A 195 9.81 0.22 -10.57
N ALA A 196 9.33 -0.17 -11.75
CA ALA A 196 10.05 -1.13 -12.61
C ALA A 196 11.44 -0.61 -13.01
N ALA A 197 11.53 0.66 -13.41
CA ALA A 197 12.81 1.30 -13.76
C ALA A 197 13.79 1.34 -12.57
N LYS A 198 13.30 1.68 -11.37
CA LYS A 198 14.12 1.68 -10.15
C LYS A 198 14.66 0.29 -9.82
N LEU A 199 13.82 -0.75 -9.90
CA LEU A 199 14.24 -2.14 -9.66
C LEU A 199 15.33 -2.57 -10.66
N LEU A 200 15.17 -2.20 -11.94
CA LEU A 200 16.16 -2.47 -12.97
C LEU A 200 17.51 -1.81 -12.65
N ILE A 201 17.51 -0.53 -12.24
CA ILE A 201 18.73 0.19 -11.86
C ILE A 201 19.42 -0.50 -10.68
N VAL A 202 18.66 -0.89 -9.65
CA VAL A 202 19.20 -1.60 -8.49
C VAL A 202 19.83 -2.93 -8.91
N THR A 203 19.18 -3.70 -9.79
CA THR A 203 19.75 -4.95 -10.33
C THR A 203 21.07 -4.71 -11.06
N ILE A 204 21.16 -3.67 -11.90
CA ILE A 204 22.40 -3.33 -12.61
C ILE A 204 23.52 -2.99 -11.61
N ILE A 205 23.24 -2.19 -10.59
CA ILE A 205 24.22 -1.81 -9.56
C ILE A 205 24.75 -3.04 -8.83
N ILE A 206 23.87 -3.99 -8.46
CA ILE A 206 24.27 -5.22 -7.78
C ILE A 206 25.17 -6.07 -8.68
N VAL A 207 24.78 -6.29 -9.94
CA VAL A 207 25.57 -7.09 -10.89
C VAL A 207 26.93 -6.45 -11.15
N ALA A 208 26.97 -5.13 -11.39
CA ALA A 208 28.22 -4.39 -11.58
C ALA A 208 29.14 -4.49 -10.35
N GLY A 209 28.58 -4.36 -9.15
CA GLY A 209 29.32 -4.54 -7.89
C GLY A 209 29.94 -5.94 -7.76
N ILE A 210 29.17 -6.99 -8.05
CA ILE A 210 29.67 -8.38 -8.01
C ILE A 210 30.80 -8.59 -9.02
N VAL A 211 30.65 -8.09 -10.25
CA VAL A 211 31.68 -8.21 -11.30
C VAL A 211 32.97 -7.50 -10.89
N LEU A 212 32.87 -6.29 -10.31
CA LEU A 212 34.03 -5.54 -9.82
C LEU A 212 34.77 -6.26 -8.68
N ILE A 213 34.03 -6.91 -7.78
CA ILE A 213 34.61 -7.72 -6.70
C ILE A 213 35.31 -8.96 -7.30
N ALA A 214 34.66 -9.64 -8.25
CA ALA A 214 35.20 -10.83 -8.91
C ALA A 214 36.47 -10.53 -9.75
N GLN A 215 36.60 -9.33 -10.30
CA GLN A 215 37.77 -8.87 -11.04
C GLN A 215 38.93 -8.41 -10.14
N GLY A 216 38.79 -8.48 -8.81
CA GLY A 216 39.86 -8.10 -7.85
C GLY A 216 39.99 -6.60 -7.59
N GLY A 217 39.01 -5.78 -7.99
CA GLY A 217 39.03 -4.31 -7.85
C GLY A 217 39.07 -3.79 -6.41
N MET A 218 38.87 -4.65 -5.41
CA MET A 218 38.95 -4.29 -3.99
C MET A 218 40.37 -3.83 -3.57
N LEU A 219 41.43 -4.29 -4.26
CA LEU A 219 42.80 -3.93 -3.92
C LEU A 219 43.25 -2.55 -4.47
N LEU A 220 42.58 -2.01 -5.49
CA LEU A 220 42.90 -0.68 -6.04
C LEU A 220 42.15 0.47 -5.34
N MET A 221 40.96 0.23 -4.80
CA MET A 221 40.17 1.27 -4.11
C MET A 221 40.75 1.64 -2.73
N PHE A 222 41.31 0.68 -1.98
CA PHE A 222 41.97 0.95 -0.70
C PHE A 222 43.42 1.45 -0.83
N GLY A 223 44.03 1.37 -2.03
CA GLY A 223 45.40 1.80 -2.27
C GLY A 223 45.58 3.28 -2.59
N ASN A 224 44.51 3.99 -3.00
CA ASN A 224 44.59 5.37 -3.48
C ASN A 224 44.09 6.43 -2.48
N GLU A 225 43.64 6.07 -1.28
CA GLU A 225 43.32 7.04 -0.20
C GLU A 225 44.51 7.28 0.75
N CYS A 226 45.71 7.35 0.19
CA CYS A 226 46.90 7.85 0.88
C CYS A 226 47.63 8.84 -0.03
N GLN A 227 47.00 9.99 -0.30
CA GLN A 227 47.69 11.25 -0.63
C GLN A 227 46.77 12.45 -0.41
#